data_AF-A0AAN9E7X6-F1
#
_entry.id   AF-A0AAN9E7X6-F1
#
_cell.length_a   1.000
_cell.length_b   1.000
_cell.length_c   1.000
_cell.angle_alpha   90.00
_cell.angle_beta   90.00
_cell.angle_gamma   90.00
#
_symmetry.space_group_name_H-M   'P 1'
#
loop_
_entity.id
_entity.type
_entity.pdbx_description
1 polymer ?
#
loop_
_entity_poly.entity_id
_entity_poly.type
_entity_poly.pdbx_seq_one_letter_code
_entity_poly.pdbx_strand_id
1 'polypeptide(L)'
;MAPSLPNVEPRNERGLVYTPLPQLETETDELDDDNLDDEDQPLSSISVESSPATTPTNNNPNSCYYSNEIFNVSAQTCEMAQDLLGFTVLVMLIFIPLYKHLGSPRENPFPPIFTINSMYISNFTIDTKGLGANWDAKFTVVNANVSSIYFRSIDFTLFYKQNPQDILSYASSYPFYLDQDEFVKLHLNFTTTGWEDKQLLVDNQLVEEIGKDRDKDGSLSFGMQMKVQAIYYGETWVSDVLMTPHCEDLKVLLLPGKDSGRLANPNRNFSVPIQWKPFSFF
;
A
#
# COMPACT_ATOMS: atom_id res chain seq x y z
N MET A 1 -32.30 32.61 2.80
CA MET A 1 -31.09 32.45 3.63
C MET A 1 -31.22 31.13 4.36
N ALA A 2 -30.52 30.10 3.88
CA ALA A 2 -30.49 28.79 4.53
C ALA A 2 -29.37 28.79 5.60
N PRO A 3 -29.59 28.22 6.79
CA PRO A 3 -28.52 28.08 7.78
C PRO A 3 -27.62 26.90 7.38
N SER A 4 -26.32 27.16 7.32
CA SER A 4 -25.28 26.15 7.15
C SER A 4 -25.24 25.22 8.37
N LEU A 5 -25.21 23.91 8.11
CA LEU A 5 -24.98 22.88 9.13
C LEU A 5 -23.51 22.87 9.55
N PRO A 6 -23.19 22.59 10.82
CA PRO A 6 -21.82 22.55 11.29
C PRO A 6 -21.14 21.28 10.78
N ASN A 7 -19.98 21.46 10.16
CA ASN A 7 -19.05 20.39 9.84
C ASN A 7 -18.56 19.74 11.14
N VAL A 8 -19.01 18.53 11.44
CA VAL A 8 -18.60 17.79 12.64
C VAL A 8 -17.40 16.92 12.28
N GLU A 9 -16.21 17.43 12.59
CA GLU A 9 -14.94 16.71 12.53
C GLU A 9 -14.95 15.54 13.55
N PRO A 10 -14.69 14.28 13.15
CA PRO A 10 -14.57 13.17 14.09
C PRO A 10 -13.32 13.33 14.97
N ARG A 11 -13.55 13.35 16.29
CA ARG A 11 -12.55 13.63 17.32
C ARG A 11 -11.81 12.35 17.71
N ASN A 12 -10.48 12.35 17.58
CA ASN A 12 -9.60 11.41 18.27
C ASN A 12 -9.48 11.84 19.76
N GLU A 13 -9.67 10.91 20.70
CA GLU A 13 -9.54 11.14 22.15
C GLU A 13 -8.10 11.47 22.62
N ARG A 14 -7.10 11.52 21.73
CA ARG A 14 -5.70 11.83 22.10
C ARG A 14 -5.26 13.30 21.99
N GLY A 15 -6.14 14.26 21.67
CA GLY A 15 -5.80 15.68 21.78
C GLY A 15 -4.56 16.16 20.98
N LEU A 16 -4.09 15.37 20.02
CA LEU A 16 -2.95 15.73 19.18
C LEU A 16 -3.46 16.51 17.96
N VAL A 17 -3.24 17.82 17.98
CA VAL A 17 -3.35 18.68 16.81
C VAL A 17 -2.14 18.39 15.92
N TYR A 18 -2.35 17.73 14.79
CA TYR A 18 -1.33 17.63 13.75
C TYR A 18 -1.49 18.79 12.77
N THR A 19 -0.43 19.57 12.65
CA THR A 19 -0.26 20.59 11.62
C THR A 19 -0.11 19.90 10.26
N PRO A 20 -0.85 20.30 9.21
CA PRO A 20 -0.62 19.78 7.87
C PRO A 20 0.79 20.18 7.40
N LEU A 21 1.56 19.21 6.88
CA LEU A 21 2.77 19.54 6.12
C LEU A 21 2.36 20.13 4.76
N PRO A 22 3.14 21.07 4.19
CA PRO A 22 2.75 21.79 2.98
C PRO A 22 2.65 20.85 1.78
N GLN A 23 1.59 21.01 0.99
CA GLN A 23 1.50 20.42 -0.34
C GLN A 23 2.64 20.97 -1.20
N LEU A 24 3.43 20.07 -1.77
CA LEU A 24 4.35 20.38 -2.85
C LEU A 24 3.49 20.56 -4.10
N GLU A 25 3.31 21.82 -4.53
CA GLU A 25 2.65 22.16 -5.77
C GLU A 25 3.47 21.63 -6.95
N THR A 26 2.88 20.75 -7.75
CA THR A 26 3.43 20.33 -9.03
C THR A 26 2.99 21.36 -10.06
N GLU A 27 3.93 22.21 -10.47
CA GLU A 27 3.80 23.19 -11.54
C GLU A 27 3.69 22.44 -12.89
N THR A 28 2.53 22.49 -13.52
CA THR A 28 2.32 22.11 -14.93
C THR A 28 2.57 23.33 -15.79
N ASP A 29 3.70 23.35 -16.49
CA ASP A 29 3.94 24.27 -17.61
C ASP A 29 3.38 23.65 -18.90
N GLU A 30 2.39 24.34 -19.47
CA GLU A 30 1.95 24.21 -20.86
C GLU A 30 2.99 24.89 -21.76
N LEU A 31 3.47 24.19 -22.78
CA LEU A 31 4.14 24.82 -23.93
C LEU A 31 3.59 24.19 -25.21
N ASP A 32 2.81 25.02 -25.91
CA ASP A 32 2.45 24.89 -27.32
C ASP A 32 3.70 24.83 -28.20
N ASP A 33 3.70 23.94 -29.21
CA ASP A 33 4.65 24.04 -30.32
C ASP A 33 3.98 23.61 -31.63
N ASP A 34 3.75 24.60 -32.49
CA ASP A 34 3.31 24.46 -33.87
C ASP A 34 4.54 24.40 -34.80
N ASN A 35 4.58 23.34 -35.62
CA ASN A 35 5.24 23.17 -36.93
C ASN A 35 6.29 24.20 -37.41
N LEU A 36 7.45 23.69 -37.86
CA LEU A 36 7.89 23.89 -39.26
C LEU A 36 8.88 22.81 -39.72
N ASP A 37 8.62 22.30 -40.92
CA ASP A 37 9.40 21.32 -41.68
C ASP A 37 10.83 21.80 -42.02
N ASP A 38 11.78 20.86 -42.11
CA ASP A 38 12.65 20.76 -43.29
C ASP A 38 13.37 19.39 -43.35
N GLU A 39 13.26 18.75 -44.52
CA GLU A 39 13.95 17.53 -44.92
C GLU A 39 15.45 17.77 -45.12
N ASP A 40 16.29 16.80 -44.75
CA ASP A 40 17.20 16.15 -45.71
C ASP A 40 18.02 15.03 -45.05
N GLN A 41 17.84 13.83 -45.58
CA GLN A 41 18.70 12.64 -45.43
C GLN A 41 19.91 12.77 -46.40
N PRO A 42 21.05 12.04 -46.24
CA PRO A 42 21.03 10.57 -46.16
C PRO A 42 22.14 9.85 -45.37
N LEU A 43 21.88 8.54 -45.23
CA LEU A 43 22.73 7.44 -44.77
C LEU A 43 24.20 7.47 -45.23
N SER A 44 25.08 6.92 -44.39
CA SER A 44 26.05 5.92 -44.87
C SER A 44 26.64 5.06 -43.74
N SER A 45 26.25 3.79 -43.78
CA SER A 45 26.95 2.64 -43.20
C SER A 45 28.24 2.35 -43.99
N ILE A 46 29.36 2.11 -43.32
CA ILE A 46 30.59 1.62 -43.97
C ILE A 46 30.97 0.25 -43.41
N SER A 47 31.04 -0.68 -44.35
CA SER A 47 31.43 -2.08 -44.22
C SER A 47 32.96 -2.24 -44.21
N VAL A 48 33.41 -3.33 -43.59
CA VAL A 48 34.77 -3.87 -43.60
C VAL A 48 34.97 -4.76 -44.84
N GLU A 49 36.14 -4.71 -45.51
CA GLU A 49 36.90 -5.91 -45.97
C GLU A 49 38.29 -5.53 -46.59
N SER A 50 39.33 -6.27 -46.15
CA SER A 50 40.65 -6.72 -46.71
C SER A 50 41.22 -6.19 -48.05
N SER A 51 42.52 -6.16 -48.41
CA SER A 51 43.79 -6.87 -48.06
C SER A 51 44.96 -6.19 -48.87
N PRO A 52 46.18 -6.75 -49.03
CA PRO A 52 47.35 -6.85 -48.15
C PRO A 52 48.57 -5.97 -48.57
N ALA A 53 49.63 -6.05 -47.76
CA ALA A 53 50.90 -5.32 -47.80
C ALA A 53 51.82 -5.57 -49.02
N THR A 54 52.75 -4.63 -49.30
CA THR A 54 54.18 -4.93 -49.54
C THR A 54 55.08 -3.69 -49.29
N THR A 55 56.04 -3.89 -48.37
CA THR A 55 57.31 -3.22 -48.01
C THR A 55 57.86 -1.98 -48.78
N PRO A 56 58.61 -1.11 -48.07
CA PRO A 56 60.07 -1.28 -48.12
C PRO A 56 60.74 -1.34 -46.73
N THR A 57 61.63 -2.33 -46.63
CA THR A 57 62.75 -2.44 -45.72
C THR A 57 63.43 -1.10 -45.45
N ASN A 58 63.47 -0.68 -44.19
CA ASN A 58 64.51 0.22 -43.72
C ASN A 58 64.98 -0.24 -42.34
N ASN A 59 66.18 -0.83 -42.32
CA ASN A 59 66.85 -1.32 -41.12
C ASN A 59 67.35 -0.13 -40.32
N ASN A 60 66.66 0.21 -39.24
CA ASN A 60 67.18 1.15 -38.23
C ASN A 60 67.36 0.39 -36.90
N PRO A 61 68.59 0.22 -36.38
CA PRO A 61 68.83 -0.62 -35.19
C PRO A 61 68.39 0.00 -33.85
N ASN A 62 67.75 1.16 -33.84
CA ASN A 62 67.48 1.91 -32.60
C ASN A 62 66.06 1.74 -32.03
N SER A 63 65.26 0.80 -32.53
CA SER A 63 63.86 0.63 -32.09
C SER A 63 63.62 -0.35 -30.93
N CYS A 64 64.67 -0.80 -30.21
CA CYS A 64 64.49 -1.79 -29.12
C CYS A 64 64.39 -1.20 -27.71
N TYR A 65 64.50 0.12 -27.53
CA TYR A 65 64.44 0.72 -26.18
C TYR A 65 63.05 1.23 -25.77
N TYR A 66 62.12 1.44 -26.71
CA TYR A 66 60.76 1.92 -26.39
C TYR A 66 59.75 0.80 -26.11
N SER A 67 60.04 -0.43 -26.52
CA SER A 67 59.12 -1.55 -26.33
C SER A 67 59.04 -1.97 -24.85
N ASN A 68 60.17 -1.98 -24.13
CA ASN A 68 60.20 -2.46 -22.75
C ASN A 68 59.42 -1.56 -21.78
N GLU A 69 59.34 -0.24 -21.98
CA GLU A 69 58.55 0.62 -21.08
C GLU A 69 57.04 0.46 -21.29
N ILE A 70 56.57 0.30 -22.54
CA ILE A 70 55.14 0.13 -22.84
C ILE A 70 54.63 -1.25 -22.36
N PHE A 71 55.44 -2.30 -22.51
CA PHE A 71 55.09 -3.64 -21.99
C PHE A 71 55.13 -3.70 -20.46
N ASN A 72 56.01 -2.93 -19.79
CA ASN A 72 56.06 -2.89 -18.33
C ASN A 72 54.88 -2.09 -17.75
N VAL A 73 54.49 -0.99 -18.41
CA VAL A 73 53.29 -0.22 -18.02
C VAL A 73 52.00 -1.00 -18.29
N SER A 74 51.91 -1.76 -19.39
CA SER A 74 50.74 -2.61 -19.67
C SER A 74 50.63 -3.82 -18.74
N ALA A 75 51.75 -4.45 -18.37
CA ALA A 75 51.78 -5.53 -17.38
C ALA A 75 51.40 -5.03 -15.98
N GLN A 76 51.95 -3.89 -15.55
CA GLN A 76 51.67 -3.29 -14.24
C GLN A 76 50.21 -2.80 -14.11
N THR A 77 49.61 -2.33 -15.21
CA THR A 77 48.18 -1.97 -15.25
C THR A 77 47.26 -3.19 -15.28
N CYS A 78 47.69 -4.31 -15.87
CA CYS A 78 46.95 -5.57 -15.81
C CYS A 78 46.91 -6.18 -14.41
N GLU A 79 48.03 -6.14 -13.67
CA GLU A 79 48.08 -6.64 -12.28
C GLU A 79 47.20 -5.80 -11.34
N MET A 80 47.26 -4.46 -11.45
CA MET A 80 46.39 -3.57 -10.67
C MET A 80 44.90 -3.75 -11.00
N ALA A 81 44.58 -3.99 -12.28
CA ALA A 81 43.20 -4.27 -12.70
C ALA A 81 42.71 -5.62 -12.17
N GLN A 82 43.57 -6.64 -12.15
CA GLN A 82 43.26 -7.95 -11.60
C GLN A 82 43.02 -7.88 -10.08
N ASP A 83 43.83 -7.12 -9.35
CA ASP A 83 43.65 -6.92 -7.91
C ASP A 83 42.38 -6.12 -7.59
N LEU A 84 42.04 -5.11 -8.40
CA LEU A 84 40.81 -4.35 -8.25
C LEU A 84 39.56 -5.19 -8.52
N LEU A 85 39.61 -6.06 -9.55
CA LEU A 85 38.55 -7.03 -9.84
C LEU A 85 38.43 -8.06 -8.71
N GLY A 86 39.55 -8.57 -8.19
CA GLY A 86 39.57 -9.47 -7.04
C GLY A 86 38.96 -8.83 -5.79
N PHE A 87 39.31 -7.57 -5.52
CA PHE A 87 38.77 -6.81 -4.39
C PHE A 87 37.28 -6.52 -4.54
N THR A 88 36.82 -6.12 -5.73
CA THR A 88 35.39 -5.88 -5.98
C THR A 88 34.57 -7.16 -5.86
N VAL A 89 35.08 -8.30 -6.34
CA VAL A 89 34.43 -9.61 -6.13
C VAL A 89 34.42 -9.98 -4.65
N LEU A 90 35.50 -9.79 -3.92
CA LEU A 90 35.56 -10.06 -2.47
C LEU A 90 34.55 -9.21 -1.70
N VAL A 91 34.49 -7.91 -2.00
CA VAL A 91 33.51 -6.96 -1.46
C VAL A 91 32.10 -7.46 -1.77
N MET A 92 31.79 -7.79 -3.03
CA MET A 92 30.47 -8.32 -3.39
C MET A 92 30.14 -9.62 -2.64
N LEU A 93 31.09 -10.55 -2.51
CA LEU A 93 30.88 -11.82 -1.79
C LEU A 93 30.62 -11.63 -0.30
N ILE A 94 31.13 -10.55 0.32
CA ILE A 94 30.87 -10.24 1.72
C ILE A 94 29.58 -9.42 1.88
N PHE A 95 29.39 -8.38 1.08
CA PHE A 95 28.29 -7.44 1.24
C PHE A 95 26.95 -7.98 0.70
N ILE A 96 26.92 -8.81 -0.35
CA ILE A 96 25.68 -9.40 -0.86
C ILE A 96 24.97 -10.27 0.21
N PRO A 97 25.64 -11.25 0.88
CA PRO A 97 24.98 -12.02 1.93
C PRO A 97 24.68 -11.17 3.16
N LEU A 98 25.53 -10.19 3.53
CA LEU A 98 25.23 -9.25 4.61
C LEU A 98 23.96 -8.45 4.31
N TYR A 99 23.84 -7.91 3.10
CA TYR A 99 22.68 -7.14 2.66
C TYR A 99 21.40 -7.98 2.69
N LYS A 100 21.44 -9.22 2.18
CA LYS A 100 20.30 -10.15 2.26
C LYS A 100 19.91 -10.49 3.69
N HIS A 101 20.90 -10.57 4.57
CA HIS A 101 20.72 -10.96 5.96
C HIS A 101 20.22 -9.82 6.85
N LEU A 102 20.59 -8.56 6.57
CA LEU A 102 20.07 -7.40 7.28
C LEU A 102 18.72 -6.91 6.72
N GLY A 103 18.53 -6.97 5.40
CA GLY A 103 17.38 -6.36 4.72
C GLY A 103 16.13 -7.24 4.61
N SER A 104 16.21 -8.52 4.96
CA SER A 104 15.04 -9.41 4.94
C SER A 104 14.49 -9.58 6.36
N PRO A 105 13.15 -9.58 6.55
CA PRO A 105 12.56 -9.93 7.83
C PRO A 105 13.06 -11.31 8.26
N ARG A 106 13.93 -11.36 9.28
CA ARG A 106 14.44 -12.64 9.84
C ARG A 106 13.34 -13.45 10.50
N GLU A 107 12.25 -12.79 10.88
CA GLU A 107 11.08 -13.35 11.52
C GLU A 107 9.88 -12.97 10.66
N ASN A 108 8.95 -13.91 10.41
CA ASN A 108 7.65 -13.58 9.84
C ASN A 108 6.92 -12.74 10.90
N PRO A 109 6.84 -11.41 10.76
CA PRO A 109 6.28 -10.60 11.82
C PRO A 109 4.79 -10.92 11.96
N PHE A 110 4.34 -11.04 13.20
CA PHE A 110 2.95 -11.33 13.47
C PHE A 110 2.05 -10.15 13.02
N PRO A 111 0.90 -10.41 12.38
CA PRO A 111 -0.03 -9.34 12.02
C PRO A 111 -0.54 -8.62 13.27
N PRO A 112 -0.85 -7.31 13.17
CA PRO A 112 -1.59 -6.62 14.20
C PRO A 112 -2.96 -7.27 14.39
N ILE A 113 -3.45 -7.21 15.61
CA ILE A 113 -4.74 -7.79 15.98
C ILE A 113 -5.80 -6.71 15.84
N PHE A 114 -6.76 -6.94 14.94
CA PHE A 114 -7.95 -6.11 14.81
C PHE A 114 -9.11 -6.76 15.55
N THR A 115 -9.71 -6.02 16.47
CA THR A 115 -10.87 -6.48 17.27
C THR A 115 -12.02 -5.52 17.05
N ILE A 116 -13.20 -6.03 16.66
CA ILE A 116 -14.44 -5.25 16.75
C ILE A 116 -15.00 -5.38 18.16
N ASN A 117 -15.00 -4.28 18.90
CA ASN A 117 -15.45 -4.25 20.29
C ASN A 117 -16.98 -4.16 20.35
N SER A 118 -17.56 -3.30 19.52
CA SER A 118 -19.01 -3.09 19.49
C SER A 118 -19.44 -2.50 18.14
N MET A 119 -20.68 -2.79 17.76
CA MET A 119 -21.34 -2.14 16.63
C MET A 119 -22.79 -1.82 17.03
N TYR A 120 -23.24 -0.64 16.63
CA TYR A 120 -24.60 -0.15 16.84
C TYR A 120 -25.17 0.36 15.52
N ILE A 121 -26.41 -0.03 15.25
CA ILE A 121 -27.18 0.45 14.10
C ILE A 121 -28.23 1.42 14.62
N SER A 122 -28.41 2.53 13.91
CA SER A 122 -29.51 3.46 14.13
C SER A 122 -30.11 3.96 12.82
N ASN A 123 -31.32 4.51 12.90
CA ASN A 123 -32.08 5.01 11.76
C ASN A 123 -32.20 3.97 10.64
N PHE A 124 -32.40 2.71 11.03
CA PHE A 124 -32.52 1.59 10.10
C PHE A 124 -33.87 1.63 9.38
N THR A 125 -33.86 2.01 8.11
CA THR A 125 -35.06 2.14 7.28
C THR A 125 -34.93 1.26 6.03
N ILE A 126 -35.99 0.51 5.74
CA ILE A 126 -36.15 -0.24 4.50
C ILE A 126 -37.38 0.35 3.83
N ASP A 127 -37.19 1.01 2.69
CA ASP A 127 -38.28 1.56 1.91
C ASP A 127 -38.08 1.29 0.41
N THR A 128 -38.99 1.79 -0.42
CA THR A 128 -38.92 1.65 -1.87
C THR A 128 -37.75 2.42 -2.51
N LYS A 129 -37.08 3.30 -1.76
CA LYS A 129 -35.91 4.07 -2.20
C LYS A 129 -34.61 3.38 -1.80
N GLY A 130 -34.66 2.37 -0.94
CA GLY A 130 -33.55 1.47 -0.65
C GLY A 130 -33.37 1.19 0.85
N LEU A 131 -32.12 0.93 1.21
CA LEU A 131 -31.69 0.72 2.60
C LEU A 131 -31.07 2.02 3.14
N GLY A 132 -31.55 2.47 4.29
CA GLY A 132 -30.95 3.57 5.05
C GLY A 132 -30.53 3.08 6.43
N ALA A 133 -29.29 3.34 6.82
CA ALA A 133 -28.80 3.02 8.16
C ALA A 133 -27.53 3.83 8.49
N ASN A 134 -27.39 4.15 9.77
CA ASN A 134 -26.17 4.67 10.37
C ASN A 134 -25.53 3.59 11.22
N TRP A 135 -24.27 3.30 10.96
CA TRP A 135 -23.52 2.27 11.66
C TRP A 135 -22.40 2.90 12.47
N ASP A 136 -22.43 2.69 13.78
CA ASP A 136 -21.40 3.16 14.71
C ASP A 136 -20.64 1.93 15.19
N ALA A 137 -19.34 1.83 14.85
CA ALA A 137 -18.52 0.70 15.24
C ALA A 137 -17.24 1.16 15.94
N LYS A 138 -16.84 0.38 16.95
CA LYS A 138 -15.63 0.61 17.73
C LYS A 138 -14.68 -0.55 17.56
N PHE A 139 -13.44 -0.23 17.21
CA PHE A 139 -12.37 -1.21 17.00
C PHE A 139 -11.23 -0.97 17.98
N THR A 140 -10.48 -2.03 18.24
CA THR A 140 -9.16 -1.97 18.85
C THR A 140 -8.18 -2.60 17.88
N VAL A 141 -7.11 -1.87 17.58
CA VAL A 141 -5.98 -2.35 16.78
C VAL A 141 -4.78 -2.43 17.70
N VAL A 142 -4.12 -3.59 17.76
CA VAL A 142 -2.97 -3.84 18.64
C VAL A 142 -1.78 -4.25 17.79
N ASN A 143 -0.64 -3.60 17.98
CA ASN A 143 0.64 -4.08 17.45
C ASN A 143 1.23 -5.09 18.44
N ALA A 144 1.19 -6.38 18.11
CA ALA A 144 1.53 -7.44 19.05
C ALA A 144 3.01 -7.83 19.08
N ASN A 145 3.83 -7.39 18.11
CA ASN A 145 5.16 -7.99 17.96
C ASN A 145 6.19 -7.17 17.19
N VAL A 146 5.77 -6.23 16.34
CA VAL A 146 6.70 -5.45 15.50
C VAL A 146 7.16 -4.22 16.27
N SER A 147 8.39 -3.76 16.07
CA SER A 147 8.92 -2.58 16.77
C SER A 147 8.00 -1.38 16.60
N SER A 148 7.53 -1.15 15.37
CA SER A 148 6.40 -0.26 15.13
C SER A 148 5.72 -0.46 13.79
N ILE A 149 4.49 0.05 13.68
CA ILE A 149 3.69 0.01 12.46
C ILE A 149 3.11 1.40 12.19
N TYR A 150 3.38 1.93 11.00
CA TYR A 150 2.70 3.11 10.47
C TYR A 150 1.55 2.67 9.57
N PHE A 151 0.32 2.87 10.01
CA PHE A 151 -0.88 2.65 9.20
C PHE A 151 -1.13 3.89 8.34
N ARG A 152 -1.01 3.74 7.02
CA ARG A 152 -1.31 4.80 6.04
C ARG A 152 -2.82 4.99 5.90
N SER A 153 -3.52 3.88 5.70
CA SER A 153 -4.99 3.85 5.67
C SER A 153 -5.49 2.47 6.09
N ILE A 154 -6.67 2.46 6.69
CA ILE A 154 -7.48 1.26 6.84
C ILE A 154 -8.83 1.55 6.24
N ASP A 155 -9.12 0.87 5.15
CA ASP A 155 -10.34 1.03 4.38
C ASP A 155 -11.30 -0.12 4.76
N PHE A 156 -12.44 0.22 5.35
CA PHE A 156 -13.43 -0.72 5.90
C PHE A 156 -14.62 -0.83 4.96
N THR A 157 -14.95 -2.05 4.56
CA THR A 157 -16.12 -2.37 3.75
C THR A 157 -17.07 -3.26 4.55
N LEU A 158 -18.30 -2.80 4.72
CA LEU A 158 -19.40 -3.56 5.33
C LEU A 158 -20.27 -4.15 4.21
N PHE A 159 -20.59 -5.44 4.31
CA PHE A 159 -21.41 -6.14 3.31
C PHE A 159 -22.44 -7.06 3.94
N TYR A 160 -23.47 -7.42 3.18
CA TYR A 160 -24.53 -8.29 3.66
C TYR A 160 -24.09 -9.76 3.74
N LYS A 161 -24.45 -10.44 4.84
CA LYS A 161 -24.10 -11.84 5.11
C LYS A 161 -22.61 -12.10 4.90
N GLN A 162 -22.27 -13.00 3.97
CA GLN A 162 -20.90 -13.40 3.65
C GLN A 162 -20.54 -13.05 2.19
N ASN A 163 -21.33 -12.20 1.52
CA ASN A 163 -21.12 -11.88 0.11
C ASN A 163 -20.45 -10.50 -0.06
N PRO A 164 -19.16 -10.42 -0.43
CA PRO A 164 -18.45 -9.14 -0.57
C PRO A 164 -18.97 -8.24 -1.70
N GLN A 165 -19.82 -8.76 -2.61
CA GLN A 165 -20.45 -7.96 -3.66
C GLN A 165 -21.65 -7.15 -3.13
N ASP A 166 -22.25 -7.57 -2.03
CA ASP A 166 -23.42 -6.95 -1.43
C ASP A 166 -23.00 -5.83 -0.47
N ILE A 167 -22.28 -4.84 -0.98
CA ILE A 167 -21.71 -3.74 -0.21
C ILE A 167 -22.83 -2.85 0.34
N LEU A 168 -22.82 -2.65 1.65
CA LEU A 168 -23.78 -1.81 2.36
C LEU A 168 -23.19 -0.44 2.69
N SER A 169 -21.92 -0.38 3.08
CA SER A 169 -21.29 0.87 3.45
C SER A 169 -19.77 0.77 3.50
N TYR A 170 -19.12 1.94 3.53
CA TYR A 170 -17.69 2.10 3.55
C TYR A 170 -17.27 3.14 4.60
N ALA A 171 -16.10 2.96 5.19
CA ALA A 171 -15.44 3.96 6.02
C ALA A 171 -13.92 3.84 5.85
N SER A 172 -13.17 4.88 6.18
CA SER A 172 -11.70 4.81 6.22
C SER A 172 -11.17 5.44 7.50
N SER A 173 -10.05 4.94 8.01
CA SER A 173 -9.34 5.55 9.14
C SER A 173 -8.33 6.59 8.65
N TYR A 174 -8.09 7.60 9.48
CA TYR A 174 -6.91 8.46 9.32
C TYR A 174 -5.60 7.68 9.53
N PRO A 175 -4.48 8.15 8.99
CA PRO A 175 -3.18 7.56 9.27
C PRO A 175 -2.83 7.64 10.77
N PHE A 176 -2.17 6.61 11.29
CA PHE A 176 -1.68 6.60 12.67
C PHE A 176 -0.50 5.65 12.83
N TYR A 177 0.18 5.77 13.96
CA TYR A 177 1.34 4.97 14.30
C TYR A 177 1.07 4.18 15.58
N LEU A 178 1.61 2.96 15.64
CA LEU A 178 1.60 2.11 16.83
C LEU A 178 3.01 1.59 17.10
N ASP A 179 3.55 1.90 18.26
CA ASP A 179 4.77 1.23 18.75
C ASP A 179 4.47 -0.21 19.19
N GLN A 180 5.52 -0.96 19.51
CA GLN A 180 5.41 -2.32 20.01
C GLN A 180 4.51 -2.39 21.25
N ASP A 181 3.60 -3.37 21.26
CA ASP A 181 2.62 -3.61 22.33
C ASP A 181 1.62 -2.46 22.55
N GLU A 182 1.63 -1.43 21.70
CA GLU A 182 0.65 -0.37 21.75
C GLU A 182 -0.67 -0.75 21.06
N PHE A 183 -1.73 -0.06 21.48
CA PHE A 183 -3.03 -0.17 20.86
C PHE A 183 -3.66 1.20 20.60
N VAL A 184 -4.52 1.25 19.59
CA VAL A 184 -5.42 2.36 19.32
C VAL A 184 -6.86 1.88 19.36
N LYS A 185 -7.76 2.76 19.83
CA LYS A 185 -9.20 2.57 19.72
C LYS A 185 -9.70 3.43 18.58
N LEU A 186 -10.30 2.81 17.57
CA LEU A 186 -10.91 3.52 16.44
C LEU A 186 -12.41 3.55 16.64
N HIS A 187 -13.01 4.70 16.35
CA HIS A 187 -14.45 4.89 16.30
C HIS A 187 -14.81 5.31 14.88
N LEU A 188 -15.57 4.46 14.20
CA LEU A 188 -15.94 4.63 12.81
C LEU A 188 -17.45 4.76 12.68
N ASN A 189 -17.86 5.74 11.88
CA ASN A 189 -19.24 5.93 11.48
C ASN A 189 -19.35 5.59 10.00
N PHE A 190 -20.16 4.59 9.69
CA PHE A 190 -20.49 4.20 8.33
C PHE A 190 -21.86 4.79 8.00
N THR A 191 -21.99 5.41 6.84
CA THR A 191 -23.28 5.87 6.31
C THR A 191 -23.60 5.12 5.03
N THR A 192 -24.86 4.75 4.86
CA THR A 192 -25.30 4.01 3.65
C THR A 192 -25.32 4.90 2.40
N THR A 193 -24.94 6.18 2.53
CA THR A 193 -24.69 7.12 1.42
C THR A 193 -23.33 6.81 0.80
N GLY A 194 -23.33 6.45 -0.48
CA GLY A 194 -22.12 6.00 -1.16
C GLY A 194 -21.08 7.09 -1.38
N TRP A 195 -19.96 6.62 -1.95
CA TRP A 195 -18.80 7.39 -2.35
C TRP A 195 -19.21 8.59 -3.23
N GLU A 196 -18.73 9.81 -2.90
CA GLU A 196 -18.87 11.02 -3.72
C GLU A 196 -20.29 11.26 -4.28
N ASP A 197 -21.22 11.63 -3.41
CA ASP A 197 -22.58 12.08 -3.77
C ASP A 197 -23.44 11.07 -4.57
N LYS A 198 -22.95 9.86 -4.78
CA LYS A 198 -23.69 8.74 -5.36
C LYS A 198 -24.13 7.83 -4.22
N GLN A 199 -25.43 7.75 -3.96
CA GLN A 199 -25.97 6.70 -3.11
C GLN A 199 -25.48 5.34 -3.66
N LEU A 200 -24.89 4.51 -2.79
CA LEU A 200 -24.68 3.10 -3.08
C LEU A 200 -26.08 2.54 -3.33
N LEU A 201 -26.45 2.39 -4.60
CA LEU A 201 -27.71 1.78 -4.98
C LEU A 201 -27.60 0.30 -4.63
N VAL A 202 -28.01 -0.02 -3.40
CA VAL A 202 -28.23 -1.39 -2.95
C VAL A 202 -29.34 -1.97 -3.84
N ASP A 203 -29.08 -3.12 -4.45
CA ASP A 203 -30.03 -3.78 -5.32
C ASP A 203 -31.39 -4.00 -4.60
N ASN A 204 -32.49 -3.77 -5.30
CA ASN A 204 -33.84 -3.92 -4.74
C ASN A 204 -34.08 -5.33 -4.22
N GLN A 205 -33.50 -6.34 -4.88
CA GLN A 205 -33.57 -7.73 -4.43
C GLN A 205 -32.88 -7.92 -3.07
N LEU A 206 -31.72 -7.29 -2.89
CA LEU A 206 -30.97 -7.32 -1.63
C LEU A 206 -31.72 -6.59 -0.52
N VAL A 207 -32.33 -5.44 -0.81
CA VAL A 207 -33.18 -4.71 0.13
C VAL A 207 -34.38 -5.55 0.60
N GLU A 208 -35.04 -6.26 -0.33
CA GLU A 208 -36.15 -7.16 -0.01
C GLU A 208 -35.69 -8.34 0.88
N GLU A 209 -34.53 -8.91 0.58
CA GLU A 209 -33.94 -10.00 1.37
C GLU A 209 -33.60 -9.56 2.80
N ILE A 210 -32.98 -8.39 2.96
CA ILE A 210 -32.70 -7.78 4.26
C ILE A 210 -34.01 -7.54 5.04
N GLY A 211 -35.07 -7.09 4.35
CA GLY A 211 -36.39 -6.90 4.95
C GLY A 211 -36.98 -8.21 5.48
N LYS A 212 -36.93 -9.28 4.67
CA LYS A 212 -37.41 -10.60 5.08
C LYS A 212 -36.65 -11.14 6.29
N ASP A 213 -35.33 -11.00 6.31
CA ASP A 213 -34.50 -11.51 7.41
C ASP A 213 -34.72 -10.70 8.70
N ARG A 214 -34.92 -9.37 8.58
CA ARG A 214 -35.38 -8.52 9.70
C ARG A 214 -36.70 -9.02 10.28
N ASP A 215 -37.70 -9.22 9.44
CA ASP A 215 -39.07 -9.52 9.89
C ASP A 215 -39.20 -10.94 10.46
N LYS A 216 -38.36 -11.86 9.99
CA LYS A 216 -38.37 -13.26 10.41
C LYS A 216 -37.70 -13.48 11.76
N ASP A 217 -36.46 -13.02 11.92
CA ASP A 217 -35.61 -13.39 13.06
C ASP A 217 -35.26 -12.20 13.96
N GLY A 218 -35.64 -10.97 13.59
CA GLY A 218 -35.26 -9.75 14.31
C GLY A 218 -33.74 -9.54 14.37
N SER A 219 -33.01 -10.17 13.46
CA SER A 219 -31.55 -10.15 13.45
C SER A 219 -31.02 -10.11 12.02
N LEU A 220 -29.94 -9.38 11.82
CA LEU A 220 -29.27 -9.26 10.53
C LEU A 220 -27.83 -9.75 10.67
N SER A 221 -27.31 -10.37 9.62
CA SER A 221 -25.94 -10.86 9.58
C SER A 221 -25.17 -10.09 8.53
N PHE A 222 -23.98 -9.66 8.90
CA PHE A 222 -23.09 -8.87 8.05
C PHE A 222 -21.70 -9.48 8.04
N GLY A 223 -20.92 -9.09 7.04
CA GLY A 223 -19.50 -9.33 7.00
C GLY A 223 -18.77 -8.00 6.90
N MET A 224 -17.53 -8.00 7.35
CA MET A 224 -16.66 -6.85 7.22
C MET A 224 -15.30 -7.26 6.68
N GLN A 225 -14.83 -6.52 5.70
CA GLN A 225 -13.50 -6.65 5.13
C GLN A 225 -12.76 -5.33 5.30
N MET A 226 -11.48 -5.41 5.57
CA MET A 226 -10.58 -4.27 5.63
C MET A 226 -9.54 -4.40 4.52
N LYS A 227 -9.10 -3.27 3.97
CA LYS A 227 -7.87 -3.16 3.19
C LYS A 227 -6.94 -2.23 3.94
N VAL A 228 -5.85 -2.80 4.44
CA VAL A 228 -4.89 -2.07 5.28
C VAL A 228 -3.62 -1.83 4.48
N GLN A 229 -3.23 -0.57 4.37
CA GLN A 229 -1.94 -0.16 3.83
C GLN A 229 -1.06 0.31 4.99
N ALA A 230 0.05 -0.37 5.24
CA ALA A 230 0.92 -0.06 6.37
C ALA A 230 2.41 -0.21 6.01
N ILE A 231 3.25 0.46 6.78
CA ILE A 231 4.70 0.28 6.80
C ILE A 231 5.08 -0.35 8.12
N TYR A 232 5.77 -1.49 8.07
CA TYR A 232 6.30 -2.17 9.24
C TYR A 232 7.75 -1.76 9.42
N TYR A 233 8.11 -1.41 10.65
CA TYR A 233 9.48 -1.15 11.05
C TYR A 233 9.90 -2.24 12.02
N GLY A 234 10.79 -3.11 11.57
CA GLY A 234 11.54 -4.01 12.44
C GLY A 234 12.86 -3.37 12.87
N GLU A 235 13.62 -4.07 13.71
CA GLU A 235 14.88 -3.56 14.25
C GLU A 235 15.92 -3.24 13.16
N THR A 236 15.96 -4.03 12.09
CA THR A 236 16.96 -3.89 11.01
C THR A 236 16.34 -3.82 9.61
N TRP A 237 15.02 -3.81 9.51
CA TRP A 237 14.29 -3.89 8.24
C TRP A 237 13.04 -3.01 8.27
N VAL A 238 12.60 -2.58 7.10
CA VAL A 238 11.36 -1.83 6.90
C VAL A 238 10.61 -2.51 5.77
N SER A 239 9.28 -2.56 5.78
CA SER A 239 8.55 -3.17 4.67
C SER A 239 7.16 -2.59 4.50
N ASP A 240 6.77 -2.38 3.25
CA ASP A 240 5.39 -2.05 2.89
C ASP A 240 4.52 -3.32 2.88
N VAL A 241 3.40 -3.24 3.58
CA VAL A 241 2.50 -4.37 3.79
C VAL A 241 1.09 -4.00 3.34
N LEU A 242 0.48 -4.92 2.59
CA LEU A 242 -0.96 -4.90 2.34
C LEU A 242 -1.59 -6.06 3.12
N MET A 243 -2.56 -5.74 3.97
CA MET A 243 -3.34 -6.76 4.67
C MET A 243 -4.79 -6.67 4.27
N THR A 244 -5.47 -7.82 4.26
CA THR A 244 -6.92 -7.88 4.01
C THR A 244 -7.66 -8.55 5.18
N PRO A 245 -7.66 -7.94 6.39
CA PRO A 245 -8.44 -8.45 7.51
C PRO A 245 -9.91 -8.69 7.13
N HIS A 246 -10.48 -9.81 7.53
CA HIS A 246 -11.90 -10.09 7.32
C HIS A 246 -12.53 -10.73 8.55
N CYS A 247 -13.83 -10.48 8.73
CA CYS A 247 -14.65 -11.05 9.77
C CYS A 247 -16.05 -11.32 9.17
N GLU A 248 -16.32 -12.59 8.96
CA GLU A 248 -17.61 -13.10 8.46
C GLU A 248 -18.52 -13.38 9.65
N ASP A 249 -19.82 -13.15 9.56
CA ASP A 249 -20.83 -13.46 10.60
C ASP A 249 -20.89 -12.47 11.78
N LEU A 250 -20.83 -11.17 11.48
CA LEU A 250 -21.22 -10.12 12.40
C LEU A 250 -22.75 -10.08 12.52
N LYS A 251 -23.29 -10.79 13.52
CA LYS A 251 -24.73 -10.80 13.81
C LYS A 251 -25.13 -9.59 14.63
N VAL A 252 -26.10 -8.82 14.16
CA VAL A 252 -26.71 -7.69 14.86
C VAL A 252 -28.15 -8.04 15.22
N LEU A 253 -28.50 -7.83 16.48
CA LEU A 253 -29.86 -7.97 16.98
C LEU A 253 -30.56 -6.62 16.89
N LEU A 254 -31.66 -6.57 16.15
CA LEU A 254 -32.52 -5.39 16.08
C LEU A 254 -33.40 -5.34 17.33
N LEU A 255 -33.63 -4.14 17.84
CA LEU A 255 -34.46 -3.91 19.00
C LEU A 255 -35.94 -3.94 18.59
N PRO A 256 -36.81 -4.69 19.30
CA PRO A 256 -38.22 -4.76 18.95
C PRO A 256 -38.88 -3.38 18.94
N GLY A 257 -39.60 -3.06 17.85
CA GLY A 257 -40.30 -1.79 17.69
C GLY A 257 -39.37 -0.56 17.58
N LYS A 258 -38.08 -0.76 17.34
CA LYS A 258 -37.10 0.31 17.12
C LYS A 258 -36.30 0.07 15.84
N ASP A 259 -35.92 1.15 15.19
CA ASP A 259 -35.04 1.14 14.01
C ASP A 259 -33.56 1.16 14.41
N SER A 260 -33.21 0.37 15.43
CA SER A 260 -31.85 0.28 15.96
C SER A 260 -31.48 -1.12 16.40
N GLY A 261 -30.19 -1.42 16.42
CA GLY A 261 -29.68 -2.75 16.75
C GLY A 261 -28.27 -2.75 17.30
N ARG A 262 -27.85 -3.88 17.90
CA ARG A 262 -26.53 -4.04 18.52
C ARG A 262 -25.88 -5.36 18.11
N LEU A 263 -24.56 -5.34 17.96
CA LEU A 263 -23.75 -6.54 17.75
C LEU A 263 -24.03 -7.57 18.86
N ALA A 264 -24.38 -8.78 18.46
CA ALA A 264 -24.66 -9.89 19.37
C ALA A 264 -23.39 -10.42 20.03
N ASN A 265 -22.29 -10.46 19.28
CA ASN A 265 -21.01 -11.05 19.66
C ASN A 265 -19.89 -9.98 19.64
N PRO A 266 -19.78 -9.16 20.69
CA PRO A 266 -18.72 -8.15 20.80
C PRO A 266 -17.34 -8.77 21.04
N ASN A 267 -16.30 -7.97 20.87
CA ASN A 267 -14.88 -8.31 21.09
C ASN A 267 -14.38 -9.46 20.23
N ARG A 268 -14.69 -9.41 18.93
CA ARG A 268 -14.29 -10.46 17.98
C ARG A 268 -13.06 -10.04 17.18
N ASN A 269 -12.10 -10.95 17.07
CA ASN A 269 -10.89 -10.74 16.29
C ASN A 269 -11.13 -11.02 14.81
N PHE A 270 -10.45 -10.28 13.95
CA PHE A 270 -10.45 -10.50 12.50
C PHE A 270 -9.37 -11.50 12.11
N SER A 271 -9.63 -12.26 11.05
CA SER A 271 -8.63 -13.06 10.36
C SER A 271 -7.79 -12.14 9.47
N VAL A 272 -6.47 -12.11 9.66
CA VAL A 272 -5.56 -11.16 8.99
C VAL A 272 -4.60 -11.89 8.04
N PRO A 273 -5.00 -12.15 6.79
CA PRO A 273 -4.05 -12.55 5.75
C PRO A 273 -3.10 -11.38 5.45
N ILE A 274 -1.79 -11.64 5.51
CA ILE A 274 -0.75 -10.67 5.18
C ILE A 274 -0.18 -10.98 3.80
N GLN A 275 -0.09 -9.96 2.94
CA GLN A 275 0.67 -10.01 1.70
C GLN A 275 1.83 -9.00 1.78
N TRP A 276 3.05 -9.54 1.81
CA TRP A 276 4.27 -8.74 1.73
C TRP A 276 4.41 -8.18 0.33
N LYS A 277 4.52 -6.86 0.19
CA LYS A 277 4.93 -6.32 -1.10
C LYS A 277 6.41 -6.63 -1.27
N PRO A 278 6.83 -7.25 -2.38
CA PRO A 278 8.26 -7.32 -2.68
C PRO A 278 8.79 -5.90 -2.70
N PHE A 279 9.96 -5.68 -2.09
CA PHE A 279 10.65 -4.41 -2.16
C PHE A 279 10.79 -4.00 -3.64
N SER A 280 10.01 -3.02 -4.09
CA SER A 280 10.28 -2.34 -5.36
C SER A 280 11.34 -1.29 -5.08
N PHE A 281 12.60 -1.64 -5.34
CA PHE A 281 13.52 -0.60 -5.76
C PHE A 281 13.07 -0.17 -7.16
N PHE A 282 13.08 1.15 -7.39
CA PHE A 282 12.77 1.83 -8.64
C PHE A 282 13.10 1.04 -9.91
#